data_AF-A0A3M7EDE4-F1
#
_entry.id   AF-A0A3M7EDE4-F1
#
_cell.length_a   1.000
_cell.length_b   1.000
_cell.length_c   1.000
_cell.angle_alpha   90.00
_cell.angle_beta   90.00
_cell.angle_gamma   90.00
#
_symmetry.space_group_name_H-M   'P 1'
#
loop_
_entity.id
_entity.type
_entity.pdbx_description
1 polymer ?
#
loop_
_entity_poly.entity_id
_entity_poly.type
_entity_poly.pdbx_seq_one_letter_code
_entity_poly.pdbx_strand_id
1 'polypeptide(L)'
;MKAATLFGGLLSAAVAHGSDIFYQGGTVISFNRNTSNLDILREADLHISGDRISGIYGANETITPPSNATVVNATGMIISPGFIDSHHHLWQTAYKTLASNTSLAEYFQRYGEYGPAVQNFHAEDTYLGQLTGCLELLHEGTTTVLDHAHGDFSDETTDAAVDATFECGVRAYYAHAIHPLPNNYTWEMQTNKLRSLAQDERFNSTGLVQLGLAYDYFATAPEANVTELWNITRDNNLSVITTHFLGGPWGNVNSPVHVHEYDMLNHSTPFVFSHASFLSKQDANLLRETDQYICTTAESELHYGHDHPHAHNIQDQAALGIDTHFTYSSSMVTQARLWLQSLRAPQYLEVLEDWEIPRNNPMSVYQAFHLITRAGALALRRDDIGIIAPGAKADIVTFRGDTPNMLGWEDPVAAVILHSNTGDIEDVLVNGQYVKRGGKLMYGDYAGLSRRFLESSKRIKSIWNNMDWPRLEGIFYNVSPYADADVIDTQRGDGSGYYAQSGALQR
;
A
#
# COMPACT_ATOMS: atom_id res chain seq x y z
N MET A 1 14.81 -37.67 19.02
CA MET A 1 15.09 -36.98 20.29
C MET A 1 16.03 -35.81 20.04
N LYS A 2 15.47 -34.63 19.74
CA LYS A 2 16.05 -33.30 19.96
C LYS A 2 14.86 -32.35 19.89
N ALA A 3 14.68 -31.59 20.97
CA ALA A 3 13.44 -30.92 21.33
C ALA A 3 13.20 -29.68 20.46
N ALA A 4 12.04 -29.62 19.82
CA ALA A 4 11.45 -28.38 19.33
C ALA A 4 10.81 -27.69 20.53
N THR A 5 11.41 -26.60 21.00
CA THR A 5 10.81 -25.75 22.03
C THR A 5 9.77 -24.87 21.34
N LEU A 6 8.52 -25.34 21.27
CA LEU A 6 7.36 -24.49 21.00
C LEU A 6 7.27 -23.46 22.14
N PHE A 7 7.63 -22.21 21.88
CA PHE A 7 7.10 -21.09 22.65
C PHE A 7 5.71 -20.77 22.08
N GLY A 8 4.75 -21.65 22.38
CA GLY A 8 3.34 -21.36 22.24
C GLY A 8 2.93 -20.39 23.34
N GLY A 9 3.08 -19.10 23.07
CA GLY A 9 2.37 -18.07 23.81
C GLY A 9 0.88 -18.24 23.51
N LEU A 10 0.18 -18.98 24.36
CA LEU A 10 -1.27 -18.98 24.43
C LEU A 10 -1.74 -17.55 24.75
N LEU A 11 -1.96 -16.75 23.72
CA LEU A 11 -2.92 -15.65 23.80
C LEU A 11 -4.27 -16.31 23.99
N SER A 12 -4.71 -16.40 25.24
CA SER A 12 -6.10 -16.70 25.53
C SER A 12 -6.93 -15.70 24.75
N ALA A 13 -7.78 -16.19 23.85
CA ALA A 13 -8.87 -15.43 23.26
C ALA A 13 -9.89 -15.10 24.37
N ALA A 14 -9.50 -14.22 25.30
CA ALA A 14 -10.47 -13.39 25.95
C ALA A 14 -11.04 -12.53 24.83
N VAL A 15 -12.34 -12.65 24.58
CA VAL A 15 -13.09 -11.65 23.81
C VAL A 15 -12.98 -10.36 24.61
N ALA A 16 -11.86 -9.64 24.43
CA ALA A 16 -11.67 -8.33 24.99
C ALA A 16 -12.81 -7.49 24.41
N HIS A 17 -13.79 -7.14 25.25
CA HIS A 17 -14.72 -6.09 24.91
C HIS A 17 -13.85 -4.89 24.57
N GLY A 18 -13.82 -4.48 23.29
CA GLY A 18 -12.94 -3.41 22.85
C GLY A 18 -13.15 -2.19 23.75
N SER A 19 -12.05 -1.62 24.23
CA SER A 19 -12.08 -0.52 25.17
C SER A 19 -12.85 0.66 24.58
N ASP A 20 -13.76 1.26 25.34
CA ASP A 20 -14.29 2.58 25.00
C ASP A 20 -13.13 3.59 25.01
N ILE A 21 -12.98 4.37 23.94
CA ILE A 21 -11.95 5.40 23.80
C ILE A 21 -12.66 6.71 23.47
N PHE A 22 -12.27 7.79 24.15
CA PHE A 22 -12.90 9.09 24.01
C PHE A 22 -11.82 10.16 23.82
N TYR A 23 -11.66 10.67 22.59
CA TYR A 23 -10.78 11.80 22.30
C TYR A 23 -11.53 13.11 22.56
N GLN A 24 -10.93 14.04 23.29
CA GLN A 24 -11.55 15.31 23.68
C GLN A 24 -10.91 16.52 23.01
N GLY A 25 -11.71 17.38 22.40
CA GLY A 25 -11.30 18.71 21.92
C GLY A 25 -10.36 18.71 20.71
N GLY A 26 -10.33 17.64 19.91
CA GLY A 26 -9.49 17.54 18.71
C GLY A 26 -10.09 18.24 17.50
N THR A 27 -9.31 18.36 16.42
CA THR A 27 -9.86 18.69 15.09
C THR A 27 -10.07 17.41 14.30
N VAL A 28 -11.32 17.03 14.10
CA VAL A 28 -11.71 15.79 13.43
C VAL A 28 -11.93 16.06 11.93
N ILE A 29 -11.17 15.36 11.09
CA ILE A 29 -11.41 15.29 9.64
C ILE A 29 -12.54 14.25 9.42
N SER A 30 -13.78 14.69 9.60
CA SER A 30 -14.96 13.81 9.53
C SER A 30 -15.46 13.66 8.09
N PHE A 31 -16.27 12.62 7.83
CA PHE A 31 -16.86 12.35 6.52
C PHE A 31 -18.38 12.40 6.58
N ASN A 32 -18.97 13.23 5.74
CA ASN A 32 -20.40 13.37 5.62
C ASN A 32 -20.94 12.44 4.53
N ARG A 33 -21.58 11.34 4.97
CA ARG A 33 -22.14 10.35 4.05
C ARG A 33 -23.22 10.91 3.10
N ASN A 34 -23.90 11.99 3.47
CA ASN A 34 -24.97 12.56 2.64
C ASN A 34 -24.42 13.39 1.48
N THR A 35 -23.32 14.11 1.70
CA THR A 35 -22.68 14.96 0.68
C THR A 35 -21.49 14.29 0.00
N SER A 36 -21.03 13.15 0.55
CA SER A 36 -19.80 12.46 0.15
C SER A 36 -18.55 13.35 0.23
N ASN A 37 -18.54 14.31 1.17
CA ASN A 37 -17.45 15.26 1.37
C ASN A 37 -16.90 15.20 2.80
N LEU A 38 -15.70 15.77 3.00
CA LEU A 38 -15.13 15.99 4.32
C LEU A 38 -15.81 17.17 5.02
N ASP A 39 -16.09 17.00 6.31
CA ASP A 39 -16.51 18.06 7.22
C ASP A 39 -15.43 18.21 8.30
N ILE A 40 -14.86 19.41 8.42
CA ILE A 40 -13.83 19.70 9.43
C ILE A 40 -14.49 20.18 10.72
N LEU A 41 -14.46 19.34 11.75
CA LEU A 41 -15.04 19.65 13.06
C LEU A 41 -13.93 20.05 14.03
N ARG A 42 -13.87 21.33 14.35
CA ARG A 42 -12.91 21.87 15.32
C ARG A 42 -13.41 21.69 16.75
N GLU A 43 -12.47 21.52 17.68
CA GLU A 43 -12.75 21.38 19.12
C GLU A 43 -13.84 20.31 19.38
N ALA A 44 -13.78 19.23 18.62
CA ALA A 44 -14.76 18.16 18.61
C ALA A 44 -14.27 16.96 19.42
N ASP A 45 -15.24 16.23 19.98
CA ASP A 45 -15.02 14.99 20.68
C ASP A 45 -15.32 13.80 19.76
N LEU A 46 -14.52 12.73 19.85
CA LEU A 46 -14.70 11.49 19.12
C LEU A 46 -14.84 10.33 20.10
N HIS A 47 -15.97 9.63 20.07
CA HIS A 47 -16.22 8.42 20.85
C HIS A 47 -16.09 7.18 19.96
N ILE A 48 -15.27 6.24 20.43
CA ILE A 48 -15.08 4.91 19.87
C ILE A 48 -15.57 3.91 20.91
N SER A 49 -16.42 2.98 20.48
CA SER A 49 -16.90 1.89 21.31
C SER A 49 -16.64 0.56 20.60
N GLY A 50 -15.87 -0.32 21.23
CA GLY A 50 -15.43 -1.55 20.60
C GLY A 50 -14.50 -1.26 19.41
N ASP A 51 -14.96 -1.64 18.21
CA ASP A 51 -14.24 -1.50 16.95
C ASP A 51 -14.82 -0.43 16.03
N ARG A 52 -15.77 0.39 16.51
CA ARG A 52 -16.50 1.38 15.71
C ARG A 52 -16.51 2.76 16.35
N ILE A 53 -16.61 3.77 15.49
CA ILE A 53 -16.92 5.14 15.88
C ILE A 53 -18.39 5.19 16.28
N SER A 54 -18.67 5.43 17.56
CA SER A 54 -20.04 5.51 18.10
C SER A 54 -20.62 6.92 17.97
N GLY A 55 -19.79 7.96 18.00
CA GLY A 55 -20.25 9.34 17.92
C GLY A 55 -19.14 10.35 17.67
N ILE A 56 -19.52 11.46 17.06
CA ILE A 56 -18.70 12.66 16.88
C ILE A 56 -19.53 13.83 17.38
N TYR A 57 -18.99 14.65 18.27
CA TYR A 57 -19.73 15.70 18.95
C TYR A 57 -19.00 17.03 18.76
N GLY A 58 -19.71 18.04 18.26
CA GLY A 58 -19.12 19.35 17.98
C GLY A 58 -18.81 20.13 19.26
N ALA A 59 -18.07 21.23 19.14
CA ALA A 59 -17.63 22.08 20.26
C ALA A 59 -18.74 22.57 21.20
N ASN A 60 -19.98 22.67 20.71
CA ASN A 60 -21.14 23.13 21.49
C ASN A 60 -21.91 21.98 22.18
N GLU A 61 -21.49 20.73 21.98
CA GLU A 61 -22.11 19.55 22.57
C GLU A 61 -21.30 19.11 23.79
N THR A 62 -21.90 19.15 24.98
CA THR A 62 -21.26 18.64 26.19
C THR A 62 -21.62 17.18 26.39
N ILE A 63 -20.67 16.28 26.13
CA ILE A 63 -20.83 14.85 26.37
C ILE A 63 -19.99 14.44 27.57
N THR A 64 -20.59 13.68 28.49
CA THR A 64 -19.84 13.04 29.56
C THR A 64 -19.29 11.72 29.02
N PRO A 65 -17.97 11.52 28.97
CA PRO A 65 -17.39 10.25 28.54
C PRO A 65 -17.93 9.09 29.39
N PRO A 66 -18.15 7.90 28.82
CA PRO A 66 -18.49 6.73 29.60
C PRO A 66 -17.47 6.50 30.73
N SER A 67 -17.92 6.08 31.91
CA SER A 67 -17.06 5.97 33.10
C SER A 67 -15.91 4.97 32.96
N ASN A 68 -16.03 4.02 32.03
CA ASN A 68 -15.04 3.01 31.66
C ASN A 68 -14.19 3.42 30.44
N ALA A 69 -14.44 4.58 29.83
CA ALA A 69 -13.71 5.02 28.65
C ALA A 69 -12.28 5.48 28.98
N THR A 70 -11.34 5.11 28.11
CA THR A 70 -10.02 5.74 28.06
C THR A 70 -10.17 7.12 27.46
N VAL A 71 -10.07 8.15 28.30
CA VAL A 71 -10.15 9.55 27.87
C VAL A 71 -8.78 10.04 27.42
N VAL A 72 -8.70 10.61 26.22
CA VAL A 72 -7.49 11.19 25.63
C VAL A 72 -7.73 12.68 25.37
N ASN A 73 -6.85 13.54 25.89
CA ASN A 73 -6.88 14.95 25.56
C ASN A 73 -6.30 15.15 24.15
N ALA A 74 -7.14 15.51 23.19
CA ALA A 74 -6.78 15.76 21.81
C ALA A 74 -6.72 17.25 21.45
N THR A 75 -6.72 18.14 22.46
CA THR A 75 -6.66 19.59 22.24
C THR A 75 -5.44 19.96 21.38
N GLY A 76 -5.68 20.63 20.26
CA GLY A 76 -4.64 21.02 19.30
C GLY A 76 -4.12 19.89 18.41
N MET A 77 -4.64 18.68 18.53
CA MET A 77 -4.35 17.55 17.64
C MET A 77 -5.29 17.51 16.44
N ILE A 78 -4.83 16.88 15.37
CA ILE A 78 -5.66 16.53 14.21
C ILE A 78 -5.98 15.04 14.30
N ILE A 79 -7.26 14.68 14.15
CA ILE A 79 -7.74 13.30 14.12
C ILE A 79 -8.18 12.99 12.69
N SER A 80 -7.47 12.05 12.06
CA SER A 80 -7.66 11.62 10.67
C SER A 80 -8.15 10.17 10.63
N PRO A 81 -8.93 9.75 9.61
CA PRO A 81 -9.02 8.33 9.28
C PRO A 81 -7.62 7.76 9.02
N GLY A 82 -7.46 6.47 9.29
CA GLY A 82 -6.24 5.74 8.95
C GLY A 82 -6.02 5.63 7.46
N PHE A 83 -4.75 5.62 7.05
CA PHE A 83 -4.39 5.56 5.64
C PHE A 83 -4.57 4.14 5.08
N ILE A 84 -4.88 4.08 3.79
CA ILE A 84 -5.09 2.84 3.05
C ILE A 84 -4.07 2.76 1.94
N ASP A 85 -3.26 1.73 1.99
CA ASP A 85 -2.33 1.35 0.94
C ASP A 85 -2.98 0.31 0.05
N SER A 86 -3.29 0.69 -1.19
CA SER A 86 -4.00 -0.19 -2.13
C SER A 86 -3.09 -1.11 -2.95
N HIS A 87 -1.76 -1.08 -2.75
CA HIS A 87 -0.87 -2.03 -3.41
C HIS A 87 0.51 -2.07 -2.75
N HIS A 88 0.94 -3.26 -2.32
CA HIS A 88 2.19 -3.46 -1.61
C HIS A 88 2.81 -4.85 -1.88
N HIS A 89 4.13 -4.97 -1.72
CA HIS A 89 4.89 -6.24 -1.63
C HIS A 89 5.64 -6.39 -0.29
N LEU A 90 4.94 -6.78 0.78
CA LEU A 90 5.44 -6.62 2.16
C LEU A 90 6.67 -7.48 2.51
N TRP A 91 6.76 -8.69 1.96
CA TRP A 91 7.88 -9.61 2.21
C TRP A 91 9.25 -9.02 1.82
N GLN A 92 9.28 -8.07 0.88
CA GLN A 92 10.50 -7.49 0.34
C GLN A 92 11.24 -6.56 1.32
N THR A 93 10.64 -6.22 2.46
CA THR A 93 11.25 -5.38 3.52
C THR A 93 12.70 -5.77 3.84
N ALA A 94 13.03 -7.07 3.77
CA ALA A 94 14.38 -7.57 4.04
C ALA A 94 15.47 -7.00 3.10
N TYR A 95 15.10 -6.56 1.90
CA TYR A 95 15.98 -5.94 0.90
C TYR A 95 16.32 -4.49 1.17
N LYS A 96 15.77 -3.86 2.22
CA LYS A 96 15.88 -2.41 2.46
C LYS A 96 17.25 -1.86 2.10
N THR A 97 17.32 -0.82 1.28
CA THR A 97 18.55 -0.16 0.81
C THR A 97 19.43 -0.92 -0.21
N LEU A 98 18.98 -2.03 -0.82
CA LEU A 98 19.73 -2.68 -1.91
C LEU A 98 19.45 -2.10 -3.30
N ALA A 99 18.26 -1.51 -3.52
CA ALA A 99 17.80 -1.08 -4.84
C ALA A 99 17.74 0.45 -5.01
N SER A 100 18.57 1.22 -4.29
CA SER A 100 18.46 2.68 -4.26
C SER A 100 18.67 3.39 -5.61
N ASN A 101 19.30 2.71 -6.59
CA ASN A 101 19.56 3.23 -7.95
C ASN A 101 19.21 2.14 -8.98
N THR A 102 18.05 1.52 -8.85
CA THR A 102 17.64 0.37 -9.66
C THR A 102 16.54 0.79 -10.62
N SER A 103 16.66 0.43 -11.89
CA SER A 103 15.58 0.58 -12.88
C SER A 103 14.55 -0.56 -12.74
N LEU A 104 13.33 -0.39 -13.28
CA LEU A 104 12.32 -1.48 -13.22
C LEU A 104 12.83 -2.79 -13.84
N ALA A 105 13.57 -2.69 -14.93
CA ALA A 105 14.11 -3.86 -15.61
C ALA A 105 15.14 -4.62 -14.74
N GLU A 106 15.98 -3.88 -14.01
CA GLU A 106 16.86 -4.48 -13.01
C GLU A 106 16.06 -5.05 -11.84
N TYR A 107 14.97 -4.39 -11.42
CA TYR A 107 14.09 -4.90 -10.37
C TYR A 107 13.53 -6.29 -10.69
N PHE A 108 12.95 -6.48 -11.89
CA PHE A 108 12.40 -7.78 -12.31
C PHE A 108 13.44 -8.90 -12.24
N GLN A 109 14.68 -8.61 -12.63
CA GLN A 109 15.76 -9.60 -12.61
C GLN A 109 16.29 -9.87 -11.19
N ARG A 110 16.38 -8.83 -10.37
CA ARG A 110 17.16 -8.87 -9.12
C ARG A 110 16.30 -9.10 -7.90
N TYR A 111 15.12 -8.51 -7.80
CA TYR A 111 14.37 -8.38 -6.54
C TYR A 111 12.95 -8.93 -6.62
N GLY A 112 12.40 -9.09 -7.83
CA GLY A 112 11.09 -9.69 -8.05
C GLY A 112 11.00 -11.19 -7.74
N GLU A 113 9.77 -11.71 -7.82
CA GLU A 113 9.36 -13.09 -7.58
C GLU A 113 9.94 -14.11 -8.54
N TYR A 114 10.40 -13.70 -9.74
CA TYR A 114 11.10 -14.59 -10.68
C TYR A 114 12.62 -14.60 -10.47
N GLY A 115 13.12 -13.74 -9.59
CA GLY A 115 14.54 -13.55 -9.33
C GLY A 115 15.11 -14.54 -8.32
N PRO A 116 16.31 -14.25 -7.77
CA PRO A 116 16.98 -15.14 -6.82
C PRO A 116 16.25 -15.33 -5.49
N ALA A 117 15.21 -14.53 -5.20
CA ALA A 117 14.37 -14.65 -4.01
C ALA A 117 13.88 -16.08 -3.79
N VAL A 118 13.35 -16.69 -4.85
CA VAL A 118 12.74 -18.04 -4.87
C VAL A 118 13.64 -19.12 -4.29
N GLN A 119 14.96 -18.94 -4.39
CA GLN A 119 15.95 -19.93 -3.95
C GLN A 119 16.64 -19.55 -2.63
N ASN A 120 16.55 -18.28 -2.21
CA ASN A 120 17.39 -17.74 -1.13
C ASN A 120 16.59 -17.20 0.08
N PHE A 121 15.29 -16.99 -0.09
CA PHE A 121 14.37 -16.68 1.00
C PHE A 121 13.84 -17.97 1.62
N HIS A 122 13.96 -18.08 2.95
CA HIS A 122 13.30 -19.12 3.72
C HIS A 122 12.08 -18.55 4.41
N ALA A 123 11.22 -19.42 4.93
CA ALA A 123 10.03 -19.05 5.70
C ALA A 123 10.30 -17.98 6.78
N GLU A 124 11.37 -18.13 7.56
CA GLU A 124 11.75 -17.14 8.59
C GLU A 124 12.07 -15.76 7.99
N ASP A 125 12.72 -15.70 6.83
CA ASP A 125 13.03 -14.44 6.17
C ASP A 125 11.77 -13.74 5.66
N THR A 126 10.85 -14.52 5.07
CA THR A 126 9.55 -14.04 4.62
C THR A 126 8.73 -13.53 5.80
N TYR A 127 8.64 -14.29 6.90
CA TYR A 127 7.94 -13.87 8.13
C TYR A 127 8.51 -12.55 8.67
N LEU A 128 9.84 -12.45 8.81
CA LEU A 128 10.49 -11.25 9.35
C LEU A 128 10.33 -10.04 8.43
N GLY A 129 10.42 -10.24 7.11
CA GLY A 129 10.18 -9.20 6.12
C GLY A 129 8.75 -8.69 6.20
N GLN A 130 7.78 -9.60 6.11
CA GLN A 130 6.35 -9.31 6.18
C GLN A 130 5.99 -8.56 7.48
N LEU A 131 6.37 -9.11 8.64
CA LEU A 131 6.02 -8.53 9.94
C LEU A 131 6.66 -7.15 10.14
N THR A 132 7.92 -6.99 9.75
CA THR A 132 8.62 -5.70 9.88
C THR A 132 7.98 -4.63 8.99
N GLY A 133 7.61 -4.99 7.75
CA GLY A 133 6.92 -4.07 6.84
C GLY A 133 5.54 -3.66 7.36
N CYS A 134 4.75 -4.61 7.86
CA CYS A 134 3.47 -4.31 8.50
C CYS A 134 3.61 -3.35 9.69
N LEU A 135 4.61 -3.56 10.55
CA LEU A 135 4.83 -2.68 11.70
C LEU A 135 5.27 -1.27 11.27
N GLU A 136 5.99 -1.14 10.16
CA GLU A 136 6.35 0.17 9.61
C GLU A 136 5.13 0.90 9.04
N LEU A 137 4.23 0.20 8.33
CA LEU A 137 2.95 0.75 7.90
C LEU A 137 2.17 1.35 9.08
N LEU A 138 2.03 0.58 10.17
CA LEU A 138 1.35 1.04 11.38
C LEU A 138 2.09 2.21 12.05
N HIS A 139 3.42 2.27 11.93
CA HIS A 139 4.22 3.38 12.45
C HIS A 139 3.96 4.68 11.66
N GLU A 140 3.76 4.56 10.35
CA GLU A 140 3.45 5.62 9.37
C GLU A 140 1.96 6.00 9.30
N GLY A 141 1.09 5.37 10.10
CA GLY A 141 -0.34 5.67 10.14
C GLY A 141 -1.17 4.94 9.08
N THR A 142 -0.58 4.01 8.33
CA THR A 142 -1.33 3.12 7.45
C THR A 142 -2.00 2.03 8.28
N THR A 143 -3.33 1.98 8.21
CA THR A 143 -4.16 1.03 8.96
C THR A 143 -4.67 -0.11 8.10
N THR A 144 -4.71 0.08 6.78
CA THR A 144 -5.17 -0.93 5.81
C THR A 144 -4.16 -1.12 4.69
N VAL A 145 -3.92 -2.37 4.28
CA VAL A 145 -3.04 -2.72 3.16
C VAL A 145 -3.68 -3.78 2.25
N LEU A 146 -3.56 -3.60 0.94
CA LEU A 146 -3.70 -4.67 -0.06
C LEU A 146 -2.31 -5.19 -0.42
N ASP A 147 -1.98 -6.35 0.14
CA ASP A 147 -0.70 -7.01 -0.09
C ASP A 147 -0.81 -7.93 -1.30
N HIS A 148 -0.11 -7.57 -2.37
CA HIS A 148 0.07 -8.43 -3.53
C HIS A 148 1.22 -9.39 -3.20
N ALA A 149 0.87 -10.52 -2.58
CA ALA A 149 1.80 -11.40 -1.88
C ALA A 149 2.58 -12.33 -2.83
N HIS A 150 3.40 -11.77 -3.71
CA HIS A 150 4.23 -12.54 -4.64
C HIS A 150 5.50 -13.14 -3.99
N GLY A 151 5.57 -13.18 -2.67
CA GLY A 151 6.62 -13.87 -1.89
C GLY A 151 6.28 -15.33 -1.57
N ASP A 152 5.17 -15.83 -2.12
CA ASP A 152 4.59 -17.16 -1.86
C ASP A 152 5.29 -18.26 -2.67
N PHE A 153 6.59 -18.42 -2.43
CA PHE A 153 7.45 -19.36 -3.18
C PHE A 153 7.24 -20.84 -2.86
N SER A 154 6.65 -21.15 -1.70
CA SER A 154 6.24 -22.48 -1.25
C SER A 154 5.11 -22.38 -0.21
N ASP A 155 4.57 -23.52 0.20
CA ASP A 155 3.59 -23.56 1.30
C ASP A 155 4.16 -22.97 2.59
N GLU A 156 5.43 -23.23 2.90
CA GLU A 156 6.08 -22.74 4.12
C GLU A 156 6.32 -21.22 4.11
N THR A 157 6.72 -20.64 2.98
CA THR A 157 6.87 -19.17 2.89
C THR A 157 5.51 -18.49 2.94
N THR A 158 4.49 -19.09 2.33
CA THR A 158 3.11 -18.62 2.38
C THR A 158 2.57 -18.64 3.81
N ASP A 159 2.74 -19.76 4.54
CA ASP A 159 2.31 -19.85 5.95
C ASP A 159 3.02 -18.80 6.82
N ALA A 160 4.30 -18.59 6.59
CA ALA A 160 5.10 -17.61 7.31
C ALA A 160 4.65 -16.16 7.07
N ALA A 161 4.30 -15.80 5.83
CA ALA A 161 3.75 -14.49 5.50
C ALA A 161 2.34 -14.29 6.09
N VAL A 162 1.50 -15.32 6.03
CA VAL A 162 0.15 -15.29 6.62
C VAL A 162 0.23 -15.13 8.15
N ASP A 163 1.10 -15.88 8.83
CA ASP A 163 1.32 -15.78 10.27
C ASP A 163 1.76 -14.37 10.68
N ALA A 164 2.74 -13.79 9.98
CA ALA A 164 3.17 -12.42 10.19
C ALA A 164 2.05 -11.39 10.00
N THR A 165 1.21 -11.59 8.97
CA THR A 165 0.08 -10.71 8.66
C THR A 165 -0.98 -10.73 9.76
N PHE A 166 -1.32 -11.91 10.30
CA PHE A 166 -2.24 -12.02 11.44
C PHE A 166 -1.65 -11.46 12.74
N GLU A 167 -0.33 -11.56 12.93
CA GLU A 167 0.34 -11.12 14.15
C GLU A 167 0.47 -9.59 14.25
N CYS A 168 0.67 -8.91 13.13
CA CYS A 168 1.05 -7.49 13.13
C CYS A 168 -0.05 -6.51 13.56
N GLY A 169 -1.33 -6.88 13.42
CA GLY A 169 -2.48 -6.05 13.79
C GLY A 169 -2.93 -5.02 12.76
N VAL A 170 -2.39 -5.04 11.53
CA VAL A 170 -2.92 -4.23 10.41
C VAL A 170 -4.22 -4.84 9.87
N ARG A 171 -5.10 -4.01 9.28
CA ARG A 171 -6.17 -4.53 8.43
C ARG A 171 -5.55 -4.93 7.10
N ALA A 172 -5.60 -6.21 6.74
CA ALA A 172 -4.92 -6.71 5.55
C ALA A 172 -5.88 -7.40 4.59
N TYR A 173 -5.64 -7.18 3.30
CA TYR A 173 -6.12 -8.02 2.22
C TYR A 173 -4.90 -8.76 1.71
N TYR A 174 -4.70 -9.99 2.21
CA TYR A 174 -3.60 -10.84 1.80
C TYR A 174 -3.95 -11.50 0.47
N ALA A 175 -3.49 -10.92 -0.64
CA ALA A 175 -3.76 -11.46 -1.96
C ALA A 175 -2.68 -12.50 -2.31
N HIS A 176 -3.01 -13.77 -2.05
CA HIS A 176 -2.11 -14.90 -2.34
C HIS A 176 -1.81 -14.95 -3.83
N ALA A 177 -0.52 -14.93 -4.19
CA ALA A 177 -0.11 -14.87 -5.57
C ALA A 177 -0.02 -16.25 -6.20
N ILE A 178 -0.53 -16.37 -7.43
CA ILE A 178 -0.38 -17.57 -8.25
C ILE A 178 0.36 -17.21 -9.53
N HIS A 179 1.56 -17.76 -9.72
CA HIS A 179 2.43 -17.42 -10.85
C HIS A 179 3.47 -18.54 -11.14
N PRO A 180 4.00 -18.60 -12.37
CA PRO A 180 5.02 -19.58 -12.74
C PRO A 180 6.37 -19.24 -12.08
N LEU A 181 6.77 -20.05 -11.11
CA LEU A 181 8.05 -19.90 -10.41
C LEU A 181 9.15 -20.78 -11.01
N PRO A 182 10.42 -20.34 -11.01
CA PRO A 182 11.57 -21.13 -11.41
C PRO A 182 12.00 -22.14 -10.32
N ASN A 183 11.03 -22.85 -9.73
CA ASN A 183 11.21 -23.90 -8.74
C ASN A 183 10.19 -25.04 -8.95
N ASN A 184 10.03 -25.91 -7.95
CA ASN A 184 9.09 -27.04 -8.02
C ASN A 184 7.71 -26.73 -7.45
N TYR A 185 7.36 -25.47 -7.19
CA TYR A 185 6.05 -25.09 -6.67
C TYR A 185 5.05 -24.91 -7.82
N THR A 186 4.41 -26.01 -8.18
CA THR A 186 3.59 -26.11 -9.38
C THR A 186 2.26 -25.36 -9.24
N TRP A 187 1.59 -25.12 -10.38
CA TRP A 187 0.22 -24.60 -10.42
C TRP A 187 -0.73 -25.37 -9.49
N GLU A 188 -0.70 -26.71 -9.52
CA GLU A 188 -1.56 -27.54 -8.69
C GLU A 188 -1.28 -27.33 -7.19
N MET A 189 0.00 -27.19 -6.81
CA MET A 189 0.37 -26.91 -5.42
C MET A 189 -0.12 -25.53 -4.98
N GLN A 190 0.08 -24.51 -5.80
CA GLN A 190 -0.38 -23.13 -5.54
C GLN A 190 -1.91 -23.04 -5.43
N THR A 191 -2.67 -23.64 -6.35
CA THR A 191 -4.15 -23.61 -6.26
C THR A 191 -4.66 -24.45 -5.08
N ASN A 192 -3.99 -25.56 -4.74
CA ASN A 192 -4.32 -26.31 -3.52
C ASN A 192 -4.03 -25.51 -2.25
N LYS A 193 -2.93 -24.74 -2.23
CA LYS A 193 -2.62 -23.85 -1.11
C LYS A 193 -3.67 -22.76 -0.96
N LEU A 194 -4.07 -22.10 -2.05
CA LEU A 194 -5.15 -21.10 -2.03
C LEU A 194 -6.45 -21.67 -1.46
N ARG A 195 -6.85 -22.88 -1.89
CA ARG A 195 -8.02 -23.57 -1.33
C ARG A 195 -7.84 -23.89 0.15
N SER A 196 -6.64 -24.30 0.57
CA SER A 196 -6.34 -24.56 1.98
C SER A 196 -6.44 -23.28 2.83
N LEU A 197 -5.91 -22.16 2.34
CA LEU A 197 -6.00 -20.86 3.02
C LEU A 197 -7.46 -20.40 3.14
N ALA A 198 -8.28 -20.63 2.11
CA ALA A 198 -9.70 -20.32 2.16
C ALA A 198 -10.48 -21.12 3.23
N GLN A 199 -9.95 -22.27 3.67
CA GLN A 199 -10.50 -23.07 4.76
C GLN A 199 -9.87 -22.77 6.12
N ASP A 200 -8.86 -21.90 6.20
CA ASP A 200 -8.28 -21.48 7.47
C ASP A 200 -9.27 -20.58 8.23
N GLU A 201 -9.68 -21.04 9.42
CA GLU A 201 -10.66 -20.36 10.28
C GLU A 201 -10.24 -18.94 10.67
N ARG A 202 -8.93 -18.62 10.63
CA ARG A 202 -8.42 -17.28 10.95
C ARG A 202 -8.98 -16.23 10.00
N PHE A 203 -9.08 -16.51 8.70
CA PHE A 203 -9.66 -15.59 7.70
C PHE A 203 -11.18 -15.40 7.87
N ASN A 204 -11.85 -16.34 8.53
CA ASN A 204 -13.31 -16.31 8.74
C ASN A 204 -13.73 -15.70 10.09
N SER A 205 -12.76 -15.43 10.99
CA SER A 205 -13.04 -15.13 12.40
C SER A 205 -13.34 -13.66 12.70
N THR A 206 -12.46 -12.75 12.28
CA THR A 206 -12.48 -11.33 12.71
C THR A 206 -12.76 -10.34 11.59
N GLY A 207 -12.54 -10.76 10.33
CA GLY A 207 -12.57 -9.87 9.16
C GLY A 207 -11.48 -8.79 9.15
N LEU A 208 -10.50 -8.86 10.05
CA LEU A 208 -9.36 -7.94 10.07
C LEU A 208 -8.37 -8.25 8.96
N VAL A 209 -8.07 -9.53 8.77
CA VAL A 209 -7.29 -10.06 7.66
C VAL A 209 -8.23 -10.85 6.76
N GLN A 210 -8.25 -10.52 5.46
CA GLN A 210 -9.07 -11.17 4.45
C GLN A 210 -8.18 -11.78 3.37
N LEU A 211 -8.62 -12.91 2.82
CA LEU A 211 -7.90 -13.60 1.74
C LEU A 211 -8.34 -13.01 0.40
N GLY A 212 -7.38 -12.66 -0.45
CA GLY A 212 -7.56 -12.25 -1.83
C GLY A 212 -6.75 -13.13 -2.78
N LEU A 213 -6.77 -12.77 -4.07
CA LEU A 213 -5.99 -13.40 -5.12
C LEU A 213 -5.13 -12.35 -5.83
N ALA A 214 -3.84 -12.65 -5.99
CA ALA A 214 -2.93 -11.90 -6.85
C ALA A 214 -2.63 -12.73 -8.11
N TYR A 215 -2.88 -12.17 -9.29
CA TYR A 215 -2.69 -12.89 -10.56
C TYR A 215 -2.35 -11.96 -11.72
N ASP A 216 -1.23 -12.21 -12.40
CA ASP A 216 -0.68 -11.34 -13.45
C ASP A 216 -0.63 -11.98 -14.84
N TYR A 217 -1.44 -13.01 -15.07
CA TYR A 217 -1.39 -13.77 -16.33
C TYR A 217 -2.77 -13.88 -16.99
N PHE A 218 -3.68 -12.93 -16.73
CA PHE A 218 -5.00 -12.91 -17.35
C PHE A 218 -4.92 -12.88 -18.88
N ALA A 219 -3.95 -12.17 -19.44
CA ALA A 219 -3.83 -12.03 -20.89
C ALA A 219 -3.03 -13.15 -21.58
N THR A 220 -2.26 -13.95 -20.83
CA THR A 220 -1.29 -14.90 -21.43
C THR A 220 -1.46 -16.35 -20.99
N ALA A 221 -2.16 -16.61 -19.89
CA ALA A 221 -2.38 -17.97 -19.41
C ALA A 221 -3.46 -18.70 -20.23
N PRO A 222 -3.48 -20.05 -20.20
CA PRO A 222 -4.60 -20.81 -20.74
C PRO A 222 -5.93 -20.39 -20.09
N GLU A 223 -7.00 -20.27 -20.88
CA GLU A 223 -8.35 -19.91 -20.38
C GLU A 223 -8.83 -20.83 -19.24
N ALA A 224 -8.45 -22.11 -19.27
CA ALA A 224 -8.76 -23.06 -18.22
C ALA A 224 -8.20 -22.64 -16.85
N ASN A 225 -7.01 -22.03 -16.82
CA ASN A 225 -6.37 -21.55 -15.60
C ASN A 225 -7.14 -20.34 -15.03
N VAL A 226 -7.49 -19.38 -15.89
CA VAL A 226 -8.29 -18.20 -15.49
C VAL A 226 -9.65 -18.65 -14.95
N THR A 227 -10.31 -19.58 -15.64
CA THR A 227 -11.60 -20.15 -15.22
C THR A 227 -11.50 -20.88 -13.88
N GLU A 228 -10.44 -21.66 -13.67
CA GLU A 228 -10.20 -22.35 -12.40
C GLU A 228 -10.05 -21.35 -11.24
N LEU A 229 -9.18 -20.35 -11.40
CA LEU A 229 -8.98 -19.31 -10.38
C LEU A 229 -10.24 -18.51 -10.11
N TRP A 230 -11.02 -18.21 -11.14
CA TRP A 230 -12.30 -17.54 -10.97
C TRP A 230 -13.31 -18.37 -10.17
N ASN A 231 -13.37 -19.68 -10.42
CA ASN A 231 -14.20 -20.58 -9.62
C ASN A 231 -13.73 -20.65 -8.17
N ILE A 232 -12.42 -20.80 -7.92
CA ILE A 232 -11.89 -20.78 -6.55
C ILE A 232 -12.26 -19.46 -5.85
N THR A 233 -12.12 -18.34 -6.55
CA THR A 233 -12.45 -17.01 -6.02
C THR A 233 -13.90 -16.93 -5.56
N ARG A 234 -14.84 -17.33 -6.42
CA ARG A 234 -16.28 -17.25 -6.13
C ARG A 234 -16.73 -18.29 -5.10
N ASP A 235 -16.28 -19.53 -5.23
CA ASP A 235 -16.69 -20.63 -4.34
C ASP A 235 -16.23 -20.39 -2.90
N ASN A 236 -15.15 -19.63 -2.72
CA ASN A 236 -14.59 -19.30 -1.41
C ASN A 236 -14.80 -17.83 -0.98
N ASN A 237 -15.53 -17.03 -1.76
CA ASN A 237 -15.79 -15.61 -1.50
C ASN A 237 -14.51 -14.81 -1.21
N LEU A 238 -13.47 -14.95 -2.04
CA LEU A 238 -12.25 -14.16 -1.87
C LEU A 238 -12.57 -12.66 -1.97
N SER A 239 -11.89 -11.89 -1.13
CA SER A 239 -12.25 -10.50 -0.83
C SER A 239 -11.87 -9.49 -1.91
N VAL A 240 -10.85 -9.79 -2.72
CA VAL A 240 -10.30 -8.90 -3.75
C VAL A 240 -9.44 -9.71 -4.73
N ILE A 241 -9.36 -9.24 -5.97
CA ILE A 241 -8.35 -9.65 -6.94
C ILE A 241 -7.45 -8.46 -7.26
N THR A 242 -6.13 -8.65 -7.23
CA THR A 242 -5.16 -7.64 -7.68
C THR A 242 -4.32 -8.17 -8.83
N THR A 243 -3.98 -7.29 -9.77
CA THR A 243 -3.16 -7.62 -10.93
C THR A 243 -2.31 -6.41 -11.32
N HIS A 244 -1.06 -6.65 -11.72
CA HIS A 244 -0.23 -5.64 -12.34
C HIS A 244 -0.67 -5.42 -13.78
N PHE A 245 -0.91 -4.15 -14.13
CA PHE A 245 -1.11 -3.71 -15.50
C PHE A 245 -0.04 -2.67 -15.87
N LEU A 246 0.95 -3.09 -16.65
CA LEU A 246 2.02 -2.25 -17.18
C LEU A 246 2.01 -2.35 -18.71
N GLY A 247 1.18 -1.53 -19.35
CA GLY A 247 1.05 -1.49 -20.80
C GLY A 247 2.24 -0.84 -21.51
N GLY A 248 2.07 -0.57 -22.81
CA GLY A 248 3.07 0.13 -23.61
C GLY A 248 4.40 -0.63 -23.67
N PRO A 249 5.55 0.00 -23.33
CA PRO A 249 6.86 -0.62 -23.50
C PRO A 249 7.14 -1.78 -22.52
N TRP A 250 6.35 -1.91 -21.45
CA TRP A 250 6.53 -2.93 -20.42
C TRP A 250 5.88 -4.27 -20.75
N GLY A 251 4.84 -4.27 -21.59
CA GLY A 251 4.24 -5.48 -22.16
C GLY A 251 3.46 -6.36 -21.20
N ASN A 252 3.18 -5.92 -19.97
CA ASN A 252 2.26 -6.60 -19.07
C ASN A 252 0.83 -6.12 -19.34
N VAL A 253 0.07 -6.90 -20.12
CA VAL A 253 -1.19 -6.49 -20.76
C VAL A 253 -2.45 -6.99 -20.04
N ASN A 254 -2.43 -7.17 -18.71
CA ASN A 254 -3.62 -7.53 -17.90
C ASN A 254 -4.63 -6.38 -17.75
N SER A 255 -4.96 -5.71 -18.84
CA SER A 255 -5.80 -4.52 -18.81
C SER A 255 -7.24 -4.84 -18.39
N PRO A 256 -8.01 -3.85 -17.90
CA PRO A 256 -9.44 -4.02 -17.62
C PRO A 256 -10.21 -4.67 -18.77
N VAL A 257 -9.92 -4.28 -20.02
CA VAL A 257 -10.55 -4.90 -21.20
C VAL A 257 -10.29 -6.41 -21.26
N HIS A 258 -9.06 -6.87 -21.04
CA HIS A 258 -8.75 -8.31 -21.09
C HIS A 258 -9.45 -9.08 -19.97
N VAL A 259 -9.47 -8.54 -18.74
CA VAL A 259 -10.18 -9.21 -17.63
C VAL A 259 -11.69 -9.27 -17.87
N HIS A 260 -12.25 -8.27 -18.55
CA HIS A 260 -13.67 -8.23 -18.88
C HIS A 260 -14.10 -9.23 -19.94
N GLU A 261 -13.20 -9.72 -20.80
CA GLU A 261 -13.50 -10.80 -21.76
C GLU A 261 -13.94 -12.09 -21.05
N TYR A 262 -13.53 -12.28 -19.79
CA TYR A 262 -13.96 -13.38 -18.92
C TYR A 262 -15.23 -13.08 -18.11
N ASP A 263 -15.88 -11.94 -18.33
CA ASP A 263 -17.04 -11.43 -17.56
C ASP A 263 -16.76 -11.27 -16.06
N MET A 264 -15.50 -11.09 -15.66
CA MET A 264 -15.12 -11.06 -14.24
C MET A 264 -15.37 -9.71 -13.55
N LEU A 265 -15.41 -8.60 -14.30
CA LEU A 265 -15.49 -7.25 -13.72
C LEU A 265 -16.91 -6.84 -13.27
N ASN A 266 -17.96 -7.50 -13.77
CA ASN A 266 -19.36 -7.19 -13.46
C ASN A 266 -19.86 -7.84 -12.15
N HIS A 267 -18.96 -8.41 -11.35
CA HIS A 267 -19.30 -9.15 -10.14
C HIS A 267 -18.98 -8.36 -8.86
N SER A 268 -19.35 -8.92 -7.70
CA SER A 268 -19.17 -8.29 -6.39
C SER A 268 -17.72 -8.25 -5.90
N THR A 269 -16.84 -9.12 -6.41
CA THR A 269 -15.42 -9.11 -6.06
C THR A 269 -14.72 -7.90 -6.69
N PRO A 270 -14.09 -7.01 -5.91
CA PRO A 270 -13.32 -5.90 -6.44
C PRO A 270 -12.05 -6.38 -7.15
N PHE A 271 -11.69 -5.68 -8.21
CA PHE A 271 -10.42 -5.74 -8.90
C PHE A 271 -9.64 -4.45 -8.68
N VAL A 272 -8.37 -4.59 -8.30
CA VAL A 272 -7.42 -3.48 -8.21
C VAL A 272 -6.28 -3.70 -9.20
N PHE A 273 -6.20 -2.81 -10.20
CA PHE A 273 -5.17 -2.84 -11.24
C PHE A 273 -3.99 -1.98 -10.80
N SER A 274 -2.88 -2.60 -10.41
CA SER A 274 -1.67 -1.90 -9.96
C SER A 274 -0.96 -1.22 -11.11
N HIS A 275 -0.52 0.02 -10.86
CA HIS A 275 0.04 1.01 -11.79
C HIS A 275 -0.95 1.48 -12.85
N ALA A 276 -1.42 0.53 -13.67
CA ALA A 276 -2.22 0.79 -14.86
C ALA A 276 -1.53 1.73 -15.86
N SER A 277 -0.22 1.58 -16.01
CA SER A 277 0.56 2.38 -16.94
C SER A 277 0.11 2.16 -18.39
N PHE A 278 0.00 3.24 -19.16
CA PHE A 278 -0.47 3.23 -20.55
C PHE A 278 -1.92 2.73 -20.74
N LEU A 279 -2.76 2.91 -19.72
CA LEU A 279 -4.17 2.58 -19.78
C LEU A 279 -4.89 3.30 -20.94
N SER A 280 -5.71 2.55 -21.69
CA SER A 280 -6.45 3.09 -22.84
C SER A 280 -7.73 3.80 -22.42
N LYS A 281 -8.31 4.61 -23.32
CA LYS A 281 -9.62 5.21 -23.09
C LYS A 281 -10.71 4.16 -22.85
N GLN A 282 -10.63 3.01 -23.50
CA GLN A 282 -11.62 1.93 -23.33
C GLN A 282 -11.51 1.31 -21.95
N ASP A 283 -10.29 1.01 -21.49
CA ASP A 283 -10.04 0.54 -20.12
C ASP A 283 -10.58 1.57 -19.10
N ALA A 284 -10.32 2.87 -19.30
CA ALA A 284 -10.79 3.94 -18.41
C ALA A 284 -12.33 4.01 -18.31
N ASN A 285 -13.03 3.82 -19.42
CA ASN A 285 -14.49 3.78 -19.42
C ASN A 285 -14.99 2.54 -18.70
N LEU A 286 -14.36 1.39 -18.96
CA LEU A 286 -14.76 0.12 -18.37
C LEU A 286 -14.60 0.11 -16.86
N LEU A 287 -13.51 0.68 -16.32
CA LEU A 287 -13.33 0.88 -14.88
C LEU A 287 -14.52 1.64 -14.26
N ARG A 288 -15.00 2.70 -14.93
CA ARG A 288 -16.18 3.46 -14.47
C ARG A 288 -17.48 2.68 -14.60
N GLU A 289 -17.65 1.92 -15.68
CA GLU A 289 -18.85 1.11 -15.94
C GLU A 289 -18.97 -0.06 -14.95
N THR A 290 -17.85 -0.60 -14.50
CA THR A 290 -17.78 -1.79 -13.64
C THR A 290 -17.42 -1.49 -12.18
N ASP A 291 -17.23 -0.21 -11.84
CA ASP A 291 -16.80 0.28 -10.52
C ASP A 291 -15.57 -0.50 -10.01
N GLN A 292 -14.48 -0.38 -10.78
CA GLN A 292 -13.18 -0.99 -10.53
C GLN A 292 -12.11 0.09 -10.52
N TYR A 293 -11.05 -0.13 -9.74
CA TYR A 293 -10.06 0.91 -9.44
C TYR A 293 -8.66 0.51 -9.90
N ILE A 294 -7.85 1.52 -10.19
CA ILE A 294 -6.41 1.37 -10.30
C ILE A 294 -5.73 1.73 -8.98
N CYS A 295 -4.51 1.25 -8.78
CA CYS A 295 -3.63 1.73 -7.72
C CYS A 295 -2.39 2.39 -8.34
N THR A 296 -2.22 3.69 -8.14
CA THR A 296 -1.02 4.44 -8.55
C THR A 296 -0.01 4.43 -7.41
N THR A 297 1.24 4.09 -7.70
CA THR A 297 2.33 4.02 -6.71
C THR A 297 3.40 5.05 -7.06
N ALA A 298 3.09 6.31 -6.78
CA ALA A 298 3.78 7.47 -7.35
C ALA A 298 5.32 7.43 -7.18
N GLU A 299 5.84 7.06 -6.01
CA GLU A 299 7.29 6.96 -5.82
C GLU A 299 7.90 5.83 -6.64
N SER A 300 7.26 4.66 -6.68
CA SER A 300 7.66 3.53 -7.54
C SER A 300 7.69 3.95 -9.01
N GLU A 301 6.60 4.57 -9.47
CA GLU A 301 6.38 4.94 -10.86
C GLU A 301 7.39 5.94 -11.36
N LEU A 302 7.69 6.96 -10.54
CA LEU A 302 8.72 7.95 -10.81
C LEU A 302 10.13 7.37 -10.70
N HIS A 303 10.41 6.52 -9.70
CA HIS A 303 11.74 5.97 -9.45
C HIS A 303 12.15 4.96 -10.52
N TYR A 304 11.29 3.99 -10.80
CA TYR A 304 11.57 2.93 -11.75
C TYR A 304 11.27 3.31 -13.20
N GLY A 305 10.69 4.51 -13.44
CA GLY A 305 10.47 5.08 -14.76
C GLY A 305 9.29 4.48 -15.51
N HIS A 306 8.29 3.99 -14.79
CA HIS A 306 7.12 3.29 -15.34
C HIS A 306 5.79 4.03 -15.18
N ASP A 307 5.82 5.31 -14.77
CA ASP A 307 4.71 6.26 -14.92
C ASP A 307 4.31 6.42 -16.41
N HIS A 308 3.15 7.05 -16.68
CA HIS A 308 2.66 7.28 -18.03
C HIS A 308 2.00 8.67 -18.22
N PRO A 309 2.03 9.23 -19.45
CA PRO A 309 1.57 10.61 -19.72
C PRO A 309 0.08 10.89 -19.43
N HIS A 310 -0.71 9.86 -19.20
CA HIS A 310 -2.16 9.94 -19.06
C HIS A 310 -2.64 9.51 -17.68
N ALA A 311 -1.75 9.32 -16.69
CA ALA A 311 -2.10 8.90 -15.34
C ALA A 311 -3.18 9.79 -14.73
N HIS A 312 -3.11 11.10 -14.94
CA HIS A 312 -4.08 12.08 -14.44
C HIS A 312 -5.53 11.94 -14.99
N ASN A 313 -5.77 11.13 -16.03
CA ASN A 313 -7.09 11.03 -16.68
C ASN A 313 -8.06 10.04 -16.02
N ILE A 314 -7.61 9.27 -15.04
CA ILE A 314 -8.41 8.22 -14.38
C ILE A 314 -8.44 8.37 -12.85
N GLN A 315 -8.18 9.57 -12.34
CA GLN A 315 -8.08 9.84 -10.90
C GLN A 315 -9.39 9.64 -10.14
N ASP A 316 -10.53 9.61 -10.83
CA ASP A 316 -11.84 9.29 -10.26
C ASP A 316 -12.05 7.78 -10.01
N GLN A 317 -11.17 6.93 -10.53
CA GLN A 317 -11.11 5.48 -10.29
C GLN A 317 -9.69 5.06 -9.85
N ALA A 318 -9.00 5.93 -9.10
CA ALA A 318 -7.66 5.65 -8.60
C ALA A 318 -7.62 5.64 -7.07
N ALA A 319 -6.73 4.83 -6.51
CA ALA A 319 -6.22 4.92 -5.16
C ALA A 319 -4.68 5.00 -5.19
N LEU A 320 -4.04 5.36 -4.09
CA LEU A 320 -2.58 5.27 -4.01
C LEU A 320 -2.12 4.01 -3.28
N GLY A 321 -0.89 3.61 -3.58
CA GLY A 321 -0.19 2.58 -2.85
C GLY A 321 1.30 2.86 -2.76
N ILE A 322 2.01 1.99 -2.06
CA ILE A 322 3.46 2.12 -1.85
C ILE A 322 4.24 1.23 -2.80
N ASP A 323 3.75 0.05 -3.14
CA ASP A 323 4.47 -0.97 -3.93
C ASP A 323 5.69 -1.55 -3.17
N THR A 324 6.93 -1.12 -3.48
CA THR A 324 8.17 -1.72 -2.96
C THR A 324 8.89 -0.88 -1.88
N HIS A 325 8.39 -0.85 -0.65
CA HIS A 325 8.97 -0.04 0.45
C HIS A 325 10.35 -0.50 1.00
N PHE A 326 11.05 -1.39 0.29
CA PHE A 326 12.47 -1.64 0.55
C PHE A 326 13.37 -0.64 -0.19
N THR A 327 12.86 -0.03 -1.26
CA THR A 327 13.55 1.01 -2.04
C THR A 327 13.36 2.39 -1.42
N TYR A 328 12.19 2.65 -0.85
CA TYR A 328 11.78 3.94 -0.29
C TYR A 328 10.90 3.78 0.97
N SER A 329 10.38 4.87 1.53
CA SER A 329 9.61 4.84 2.79
C SER A 329 8.20 4.24 2.63
N SER A 330 7.65 3.65 3.70
CA SER A 330 6.26 3.14 3.71
C SER A 330 5.21 4.22 4.03
N SER A 331 5.48 5.49 3.71
CA SER A 331 4.66 6.63 4.13
C SER A 331 3.64 7.01 3.05
N MET A 332 2.36 6.74 3.30
CA MET A 332 1.28 7.13 2.38
C MET A 332 1.19 8.65 2.18
N VAL A 333 1.52 9.45 3.20
CA VAL A 333 1.57 10.91 3.08
C VAL A 333 2.67 11.35 2.10
N THR A 334 3.81 10.64 2.08
CA THR A 334 4.87 10.89 1.09
C THR A 334 4.42 10.50 -0.31
N GLN A 335 3.77 9.34 -0.49
CA GLN A 335 3.17 8.95 -1.78
C GLN A 335 2.18 9.99 -2.27
N ALA A 336 1.31 10.50 -1.40
CA ALA A 336 0.33 11.53 -1.73
C ALA A 336 0.99 12.85 -2.16
N ARG A 337 2.08 13.25 -1.50
CA ARG A 337 2.86 14.43 -1.87
C ARG A 337 3.53 14.26 -3.24
N LEU A 338 4.14 13.11 -3.49
CA LEU A 338 4.81 12.82 -4.75
C LEU A 338 3.80 12.79 -5.90
N TRP A 339 2.67 12.09 -5.74
CA TRP A 339 1.55 12.12 -6.68
C TRP A 339 1.07 13.55 -6.96
N LEU A 340 0.88 14.35 -5.89
CA LEU A 340 0.38 15.71 -6.05
C LEU A 340 1.33 16.59 -6.86
N GLN A 341 2.65 16.45 -6.67
CA GLN A 341 3.62 17.24 -7.43
C GLN A 341 3.86 16.68 -8.83
N SER A 342 3.83 15.36 -9.02
CA SER A 342 3.98 14.74 -10.34
C SER A 342 2.85 15.12 -11.29
N LEU A 343 1.65 15.41 -10.76
CA LEU A 343 0.50 15.92 -11.53
C LEU A 343 0.29 17.44 -11.46
N ARG A 344 1.19 18.19 -10.83
CA ARG A 344 1.18 19.66 -10.87
C ARG A 344 2.25 20.19 -11.81
N ALA A 345 3.45 19.61 -11.74
CA ALA A 345 4.59 20.04 -12.52
C ALA A 345 4.31 20.04 -14.04
N PRO A 346 3.85 18.94 -14.68
CA PRO A 346 3.61 18.95 -16.12
C PRO A 346 2.52 19.95 -16.54
N GLN A 347 1.43 20.07 -15.78
CA GLN A 347 0.34 21.02 -16.04
C GLN A 347 0.80 22.47 -15.93
N TYR A 348 1.73 22.78 -15.02
CA TYR A 348 2.35 24.10 -14.99
C TYR A 348 3.32 24.31 -16.14
N LEU A 349 4.10 23.29 -16.51
CA LEU A 349 5.03 23.37 -17.63
C LEU A 349 4.30 23.65 -18.95
N GLU A 350 3.14 23.03 -19.20
CA GLU A 350 2.30 23.30 -20.38
C GLU A 350 1.92 24.80 -20.48
N VAL A 351 1.54 25.43 -19.37
CA VAL A 351 1.20 26.87 -19.34
C VAL A 351 2.45 27.75 -19.55
N LEU A 352 3.57 27.36 -18.95
CA LEU A 352 4.84 28.09 -19.04
C LEU A 352 5.48 27.99 -20.44
N GLU A 353 5.27 26.89 -21.15
CA GLU A 353 5.72 26.70 -22.54
C GLU A 353 5.10 27.75 -23.49
N ASP A 354 3.87 28.19 -23.21
CA ASP A 354 3.18 29.27 -23.91
C ASP A 354 3.54 30.67 -23.40
N TRP A 355 4.55 30.79 -22.52
CA TRP A 355 4.95 32.03 -21.85
C TRP A 355 3.83 32.68 -21.01
N GLU A 356 2.87 31.87 -20.55
CA GLU A 356 1.80 32.29 -19.67
C GLU A 356 2.13 31.98 -18.20
N ILE A 357 1.37 32.55 -17.25
CA ILE A 357 1.54 32.29 -15.82
C ILE A 357 0.28 31.58 -15.30
N PRO A 358 0.41 30.39 -14.67
CA PRO A 358 -0.75 29.69 -14.13
C PRO A 358 -1.42 30.51 -13.03
N ARG A 359 -2.72 30.74 -13.18
CA ARG A 359 -3.56 31.53 -12.24
C ARG A 359 -4.24 30.69 -11.15
N ASN A 360 -4.10 29.38 -11.23
CA ASN A 360 -4.77 28.39 -10.37
C ASN A 360 -3.87 27.16 -10.20
N ASN A 361 -4.24 26.32 -9.24
CA ASN A 361 -3.60 25.03 -9.01
C ASN A 361 -4.45 23.91 -9.65
N PRO A 362 -3.88 22.97 -10.42
CA PRO A 362 -4.65 21.95 -11.12
C PRO A 362 -5.23 20.86 -10.20
N MET A 363 -4.64 20.66 -9.02
CA MET A 363 -5.04 19.61 -8.08
C MET A 363 -5.00 20.11 -6.63
N SER A 364 -5.86 19.58 -5.76
CA SER A 364 -5.95 19.96 -4.35
C SER A 364 -5.31 18.94 -3.41
N VAL A 365 -4.89 19.41 -2.22
CA VAL A 365 -4.44 18.50 -1.14
C VAL A 365 -5.57 17.57 -0.67
N TYR A 366 -6.83 17.98 -0.83
CA TYR A 366 -8.00 17.17 -0.54
C TYR A 366 -8.12 15.96 -1.46
N GLN A 367 -7.76 16.09 -2.74
CA GLN A 367 -7.68 14.95 -3.66
C GLN A 367 -6.57 13.98 -3.24
N ALA A 368 -5.38 14.49 -2.91
CA ALA A 368 -4.29 13.65 -2.41
C ALA A 368 -4.69 12.89 -1.13
N PHE A 369 -5.36 13.58 -0.19
CA PHE A 369 -5.89 12.97 1.03
C PHE A 369 -6.98 11.92 0.75
N HIS A 370 -7.89 12.21 -0.18
CA HIS A 370 -8.93 11.27 -0.61
C HIS A 370 -8.31 9.97 -1.16
N LEU A 371 -7.26 10.07 -1.99
CA LEU A 371 -6.64 8.91 -2.62
C LEU A 371 -5.93 7.97 -1.64
N ILE A 372 -5.43 8.48 -0.50
CA ILE A 372 -4.81 7.67 0.56
C ILE A 372 -5.78 7.26 1.68
N THR A 373 -7.07 7.60 1.56
CA THR A 373 -8.10 7.28 2.56
C THR A 373 -9.33 6.67 1.88
N ARG A 374 -10.30 7.49 1.48
CA ARG A 374 -11.59 7.05 0.96
C ARG A 374 -11.47 6.29 -0.36
N ALA A 375 -10.58 6.68 -1.26
CA ALA A 375 -10.45 6.01 -2.55
C ALA A 375 -9.91 4.58 -2.40
N GLY A 376 -8.92 4.35 -1.53
CA GLY A 376 -8.45 3.01 -1.22
C GLY A 376 -9.55 2.14 -0.59
N ALA A 377 -10.44 2.72 0.22
CA ALA A 377 -11.61 2.02 0.75
C ALA A 377 -12.59 1.64 -0.37
N LEU A 378 -12.84 2.54 -1.32
CA LEU A 378 -13.70 2.31 -2.48
C LEU A 378 -13.14 1.23 -3.40
N ALA A 379 -11.83 1.23 -3.66
CA ALA A 379 -11.13 0.20 -4.42
C ALA A 379 -11.33 -1.21 -3.83
N LEU A 380 -11.50 -1.30 -2.51
CA LEU A 380 -11.77 -2.53 -1.77
C LEU A 380 -13.27 -2.75 -1.50
N ARG A 381 -14.14 -1.91 -2.05
CA ARG A 381 -15.60 -1.90 -1.87
C ARG A 381 -16.05 -1.84 -0.40
N ARG A 382 -15.32 -1.06 0.38
CA ARG A 382 -15.61 -0.80 1.80
C ARG A 382 -16.20 0.59 1.99
N ASP A 383 -17.32 0.66 2.68
CA ASP A 383 -17.98 1.92 3.04
C ASP A 383 -17.74 2.33 4.50
N ASP A 384 -17.01 1.51 5.26
CA ASP A 384 -16.81 1.64 6.71
C ASP A 384 -15.36 1.92 7.13
N ILE A 385 -14.42 2.06 6.20
CA ILE A 385 -13.01 2.46 6.45
C ILE A 385 -12.61 3.66 5.58
N GLY A 386 -11.46 4.27 5.87
CA GLY A 386 -10.96 5.45 5.15
C GLY A 386 -11.79 6.72 5.40
N ILE A 387 -12.64 6.70 6.44
CA ILE A 387 -13.52 7.80 6.84
C ILE A 387 -13.68 7.83 8.37
N ILE A 388 -14.01 9.00 8.91
CA ILE A 388 -14.51 9.14 10.29
C ILE A 388 -15.98 9.53 10.22
N ALA A 389 -16.86 8.57 10.51
CA ALA A 389 -18.31 8.77 10.58
C ALA A 389 -18.92 7.77 11.58
N PRO A 390 -20.04 8.10 12.25
CA PRO A 390 -20.74 7.13 13.09
C PRO A 390 -21.01 5.80 12.37
N GLY A 391 -20.72 4.69 13.04
CA GLY A 391 -20.82 3.35 12.51
C GLY A 391 -19.61 2.89 11.68
N ALA A 392 -18.70 3.76 11.25
CA ALA A 392 -17.46 3.34 10.58
C ALA A 392 -16.52 2.62 11.56
N LYS A 393 -15.60 1.81 11.03
CA LYS A 393 -14.54 1.17 11.80
C LYS A 393 -13.61 2.22 12.40
N ALA A 394 -13.15 1.95 13.61
CA ALA A 394 -12.21 2.81 14.32
C ALA A 394 -10.76 2.55 13.84
N ASP A 395 -10.52 2.89 12.57
CA ASP A 395 -9.20 2.97 11.95
C ASP A 395 -8.78 4.45 11.95
N ILE A 396 -8.01 4.87 12.95
CA ILE A 396 -7.78 6.29 13.30
C ILE A 396 -6.29 6.58 13.40
N VAL A 397 -5.89 7.77 12.95
CA VAL A 397 -4.54 8.32 13.14
C VAL A 397 -4.65 9.70 13.76
N THR A 398 -3.88 9.97 14.80
CA THR A 398 -3.82 11.29 15.44
C THR A 398 -2.47 11.95 15.20
N PHE A 399 -2.48 13.24 14.92
CA PHE A 399 -1.29 14.05 14.67
C PHE A 399 -1.19 15.15 15.73
N ARG A 400 0.01 15.32 16.28
CA ARG A 400 0.35 16.47 17.10
C ARG A 400 0.38 17.74 16.25
N GLY A 401 -0.36 18.77 16.66
CA GLY A 401 -0.42 20.05 15.96
C GLY A 401 0.55 21.11 16.49
N ASP A 402 1.37 20.75 17.49
CA ASP A 402 2.26 21.66 18.22
C ASP A 402 3.75 21.48 17.89
N THR A 403 4.09 20.56 16.99
CA THR A 403 5.46 20.34 16.52
C THR A 403 5.91 21.45 15.57
N PRO A 404 7.23 21.73 15.45
CA PRO A 404 7.72 22.87 14.67
C PRO A 404 7.24 22.93 13.21
N ASN A 405 7.07 21.78 12.55
CA ASN A 405 6.57 21.69 11.18
C ASN A 405 5.03 21.81 11.08
N MET A 406 4.31 21.53 12.16
CA MET A 406 2.85 21.62 12.21
C MET A 406 2.36 22.99 12.73
N LEU A 407 3.14 23.72 13.53
CA LEU A 407 2.72 25.01 14.11
C LEU A 407 2.11 25.99 13.09
N GLY A 408 0.98 26.60 13.47
CA GLY A 408 0.30 27.62 12.66
C GLY A 408 -0.58 27.05 11.55
N TRP A 409 -0.86 25.75 11.57
CA TRP A 409 -1.81 25.14 10.65
C TRP A 409 -3.23 25.71 10.85
N GLU A 410 -3.93 25.92 9.74
CA GLU A 410 -5.35 26.30 9.71
C GLU A 410 -6.15 25.17 9.04
N ASP A 411 -5.75 24.75 7.85
CA ASP A 411 -6.32 23.61 7.14
C ASP A 411 -5.67 22.30 7.63
N PRO A 412 -6.41 21.41 8.32
CA PRO A 412 -5.85 20.16 8.85
C PRO A 412 -5.47 19.17 7.74
N VAL A 413 -6.14 19.20 6.58
CA VAL A 413 -5.81 18.32 5.45
C VAL A 413 -4.50 18.78 4.82
N ALA A 414 -4.33 20.09 4.63
CA ALA A 414 -3.05 20.65 4.18
C ALA A 414 -1.92 20.37 5.18
N ALA A 415 -2.19 20.47 6.49
CA ALA A 415 -1.23 20.15 7.54
C ALA A 415 -0.76 18.68 7.46
N VAL A 416 -1.71 17.75 7.37
CA VAL A 416 -1.39 16.31 7.20
C VAL A 416 -0.61 16.08 5.91
N ILE A 417 -1.11 16.54 4.76
CA ILE A 417 -0.51 16.20 3.47
C ILE A 417 0.83 16.89 3.23
N LEU A 418 0.95 18.19 3.49
CA LEU A 418 2.14 18.95 3.10
C LEU A 418 3.18 19.07 4.21
N HIS A 419 2.77 19.02 5.48
CA HIS A 419 3.64 19.39 6.61
C HIS A 419 3.98 18.23 7.54
N SER A 420 3.12 17.23 7.67
CA SER A 420 3.35 16.14 8.63
C SER A 420 4.47 15.18 8.22
N ASN A 421 4.99 14.48 9.22
CA ASN A 421 5.85 13.31 9.10
C ASN A 421 5.51 12.29 10.22
N THR A 422 6.16 11.13 10.19
CA THR A 422 5.97 10.01 11.14
C THR A 422 6.11 10.41 12.61
N GLY A 423 6.96 11.40 12.91
CA GLY A 423 7.20 11.93 14.25
C GLY A 423 6.07 12.79 14.80
N ASP A 424 5.12 13.21 13.95
CA ASP A 424 3.91 13.92 14.36
C ASP A 424 2.77 12.96 14.70
N ILE A 425 2.81 11.72 14.20
CA ILE A 425 1.79 10.70 14.46
C ILE A 425 1.91 10.21 15.91
N GLU A 426 0.91 10.52 16.73
CA GLU A 426 0.86 10.19 18.15
C GLU A 426 0.24 8.81 18.38
N ASP A 427 -1.00 8.63 17.96
CA ASP A 427 -1.75 7.38 18.12
C ASP A 427 -2.20 6.83 16.76
N VAL A 428 -2.19 5.50 16.63
CA VAL A 428 -2.77 4.78 15.50
C VAL A 428 -3.62 3.65 16.05
N LEU A 429 -4.87 3.60 15.60
CA LEU A 429 -5.83 2.57 15.93
C LEU A 429 -6.19 1.79 14.69
N VAL A 430 -6.25 0.47 14.82
CA VAL A 430 -6.84 -0.43 13.82
C VAL A 430 -7.96 -1.19 14.50
N ASN A 431 -9.16 -1.12 13.94
CA ASN A 431 -10.34 -1.81 14.46
C ASN A 431 -10.58 -1.51 15.96
N GLY A 432 -10.36 -0.25 16.37
CA GLY A 432 -10.51 0.22 17.75
C GLY A 432 -9.39 -0.16 18.72
N GLN A 433 -8.33 -0.82 18.26
CA GLN A 433 -7.19 -1.23 19.08
C GLN A 433 -5.97 -0.36 18.81
N TYR A 434 -5.29 0.11 19.86
CA TYR A 434 -4.03 0.84 19.71
C TYR A 434 -2.93 -0.08 19.16
N VAL A 435 -2.42 0.26 17.98
CA VAL A 435 -1.21 -0.35 17.37
C VAL A 435 0.00 0.58 17.51
N LYS A 436 -0.25 1.89 17.68
CA LYS A 436 0.73 2.91 18.09
C LYS A 436 0.07 3.81 19.13
N ARG A 437 0.79 4.13 20.20
CA ARG A 437 0.30 5.05 21.25
C ARG A 437 1.43 5.91 21.79
N GLY A 438 1.20 7.21 21.93
CA GLY A 438 2.21 8.15 22.43
C GLY A 438 3.50 8.15 21.59
N GLY A 439 3.36 8.03 20.27
CA GLY A 439 4.45 7.96 19.31
C GLY A 439 5.16 6.59 19.21
N LYS A 440 4.73 5.57 19.95
CA LYS A 440 5.41 4.26 20.04
C LYS A 440 4.53 3.11 19.55
N LEU A 441 5.11 2.20 18.77
CA LEU A 441 4.44 0.95 18.38
C LEU A 441 4.11 0.10 19.62
N MET A 442 2.94 -0.55 19.59
CA MET A 442 2.41 -1.39 20.67
C MET A 442 2.72 -2.89 20.45
N TYR A 443 3.84 -3.20 19.80
CA TYR A 443 4.28 -4.58 19.53
C TYR A 443 5.17 -5.12 20.66
N GLY A 444 4.80 -6.28 21.23
CA GLY A 444 5.31 -6.77 22.51
C GLY A 444 6.82 -7.08 22.56
N ASP A 445 7.37 -7.77 21.56
CA ASP A 445 8.81 -8.11 21.48
C ASP A 445 9.50 -7.46 20.27
N TYR A 446 9.37 -6.13 20.16
CA TYR A 446 10.01 -5.39 19.07
C TYR A 446 11.54 -5.53 19.09
N ALA A 447 12.16 -5.63 20.28
CA ALA A 447 13.61 -5.79 20.39
C ALA A 447 14.10 -7.17 19.90
N GLY A 448 13.36 -8.24 20.16
CA GLY A 448 13.64 -9.57 19.63
C GLY A 448 13.43 -9.64 18.12
N LEU A 449 12.30 -9.11 17.64
CA LEU A 449 11.99 -8.99 16.21
C LEU A 449 13.09 -8.24 15.46
N SER A 450 13.45 -7.04 15.94
CA SER A 450 14.47 -6.18 15.32
C SER A 450 15.81 -6.92 15.17
N ARG A 451 16.22 -7.67 16.19
CA ARG A 451 17.47 -8.45 16.14
C ARG A 451 17.42 -9.54 15.06
N ARG A 452 16.34 -10.33 15.03
CA ARG A 452 16.13 -11.40 14.04
C ARG A 452 16.07 -10.83 12.62
N PHE A 453 15.32 -9.75 12.42
CA PHE A 453 15.23 -9.06 11.14
C PHE A 453 16.60 -8.56 10.65
N LEU A 454 17.40 -7.94 11.53
CA LEU A 454 18.74 -7.47 11.16
C LEU A 454 19.69 -8.61 10.78
N GLU A 455 19.59 -9.76 11.45
CA GLU A 455 20.35 -10.97 11.10
C GLU A 455 19.93 -11.53 9.72
N SER A 456 18.62 -11.66 9.47
CA SER A 456 18.06 -12.08 8.19
C SER A 456 18.43 -11.12 7.06
N SER A 457 18.18 -9.81 7.23
CA SER A 457 18.50 -8.77 6.24
C SER A 457 19.99 -8.75 5.92
N LYS A 458 20.88 -8.87 6.92
CA LYS A 458 22.33 -8.95 6.68
C LYS A 458 22.70 -10.16 5.82
N ARG A 459 22.11 -11.33 6.08
CA ARG A 459 22.33 -12.55 5.29
C ARG A 459 21.87 -12.35 3.85
N ILE A 460 20.65 -11.88 3.64
CA ILE A 460 20.07 -11.65 2.31
C ILE A 460 20.91 -10.64 1.53
N LYS A 461 21.22 -9.49 2.13
CA LYS A 461 22.09 -8.48 1.50
C LYS A 461 23.45 -9.03 1.12
N SER A 462 24.04 -9.87 1.98
CA SER A 462 25.31 -10.53 1.66
C SER A 462 25.19 -11.48 0.47
N ILE A 463 24.06 -12.15 0.25
CA ILE A 463 23.85 -13.01 -0.91
C ILE A 463 23.78 -12.15 -2.18
N TRP A 464 22.94 -11.11 -2.20
CA TRP A 464 22.75 -10.23 -3.36
C TRP A 464 24.02 -9.45 -3.73
N ASN A 465 24.78 -8.98 -2.76
CA ASN A 465 26.02 -8.24 -3.00
C ASN A 465 27.14 -9.12 -3.60
N ASN A 466 27.03 -10.44 -3.49
CA ASN A 466 27.98 -11.39 -4.07
C ASN A 466 27.46 -12.04 -5.36
N MET A 467 26.31 -11.61 -5.88
CA MET A 467 25.79 -12.06 -7.16
C MET A 467 26.37 -11.23 -8.31
N ASP A 468 26.73 -11.92 -9.39
CA ASP A 468 27.07 -11.29 -10.65
C ASP A 468 25.79 -11.04 -11.44
N TRP A 469 25.50 -9.77 -11.70
CA TRP A 469 24.33 -9.38 -12.50
C TRP A 469 24.73 -9.23 -13.97
N PRO A 470 24.02 -9.89 -14.90
CA PRO A 470 24.29 -9.68 -16.31
C PRO A 470 23.88 -8.26 -16.71
N ARG A 471 24.51 -7.75 -17.78
CA ARG A 471 24.06 -6.51 -18.39
C ARG A 471 22.70 -6.71 -19.04
N LEU A 472 21.86 -5.69 -18.95
CA LEU A 472 20.59 -5.63 -19.65
C LEU A 472 20.87 -5.20 -21.09
N GLU A 473 20.84 -6.15 -22.02
CA GLU A 473 21.09 -5.93 -23.44
C GLU A 473 19.98 -6.58 -24.29
N GLY A 474 19.77 -6.08 -25.50
CA GLY A 474 18.76 -6.60 -26.42
C GLY A 474 17.35 -6.05 -26.15
N ILE A 475 16.37 -6.96 -26.04
CA ILE A 475 14.94 -6.62 -25.98
C ILE A 475 14.36 -7.11 -24.64
N PHE A 476 13.86 -6.18 -23.83
CA PHE A 476 13.11 -6.46 -22.60
C PHE A 476 11.86 -7.28 -22.92
N TYR A 477 11.81 -8.51 -22.39
CA TYR A 477 10.75 -9.52 -22.61
C TYR A 477 10.25 -9.65 -24.06
N ASN A 478 11.12 -9.43 -25.05
CA ASN A 478 10.76 -9.43 -26.48
C ASN A 478 9.68 -8.37 -26.86
N VAL A 479 9.53 -7.31 -26.07
CA VAL A 479 8.58 -6.20 -26.27
C VAL A 479 9.30 -4.92 -26.72
N SER A 480 10.26 -4.43 -25.92
CA SER A 480 10.92 -3.14 -26.15
C SER A 480 12.44 -3.25 -26.04
N PRO A 481 13.23 -2.52 -26.87
CA PRO A 481 14.68 -2.50 -26.72
C PRO A 481 15.09 -1.79 -25.43
N TYR A 482 16.17 -2.23 -24.78
CA TYR A 482 16.80 -1.46 -23.72
C TYR A 482 17.44 -0.18 -24.28
N ALA A 483 17.38 0.90 -23.51
CA ALA A 483 18.05 2.16 -23.79
C ALA A 483 18.56 2.78 -22.48
N ASP A 484 19.69 3.47 -22.55
CA ASP A 484 20.26 4.17 -21.39
C ASP A 484 19.54 5.50 -21.19
N ALA A 485 19.24 5.83 -19.93
CA ALA A 485 18.80 7.17 -19.56
C ALA A 485 19.99 8.14 -19.51
N ASP A 486 19.76 9.42 -19.79
CA ASP A 486 20.79 10.45 -19.65
C ASP A 486 21.25 10.56 -18.19
N VAL A 487 22.56 10.51 -17.97
CA VAL A 487 23.15 10.70 -16.63
C VAL A 487 23.32 12.19 -16.36
N ILE A 488 22.63 12.69 -15.33
CA ILE A 488 22.73 14.07 -14.87
C ILE A 488 23.42 14.08 -13.49
N ASP A 489 24.41 14.96 -13.32
CA ASP A 489 25.19 15.06 -12.08
C ASP A 489 24.91 16.40 -11.36
N THR A 490 24.89 16.35 -10.03
CA THR A 490 24.86 17.52 -9.15
C THR A 490 26.21 18.24 -9.08
N GLN A 491 27.30 17.54 -9.45
CA GLN A 491 28.63 18.10 -9.56
C GLN A 491 28.78 18.86 -10.87
N ARG A 492 29.46 20.01 -10.79
CA ARG A 492 29.75 20.84 -11.95
C ARG A 492 30.66 20.07 -12.92
N GLY A 493 30.13 19.73 -14.09
CA GLY A 493 30.93 19.29 -15.23
C GLY A 493 31.55 20.46 -16.01
N ASP A 494 32.23 20.14 -17.11
CA ASP A 494 32.89 21.11 -17.99
C ASP A 494 31.92 21.82 -18.97
N GLY A 495 30.66 21.36 -19.01
CA GLY A 495 29.62 21.90 -19.89
C GLY A 495 28.84 23.08 -19.30
N SER A 496 28.00 23.70 -20.15
CA SER A 496 27.08 24.78 -19.77
C SER A 496 25.78 24.29 -19.11
N GLY A 497 25.54 22.98 -19.04
CA GLY A 497 24.26 22.39 -18.59
C GLY A 497 23.09 22.56 -19.57
N TYR A 498 23.22 23.47 -20.53
CA TYR A 498 22.35 23.62 -21.70
C TYR A 498 23.16 23.23 -22.93
N TYR A 499 22.59 22.40 -23.79
CA TYR A 499 23.19 21.70 -24.94
C TYR A 499 23.89 20.38 -24.58
N ALA A 500 23.30 19.27 -25.01
CA ALA A 500 24.03 18.03 -25.19
C ALA A 500 25.21 18.32 -26.14
N GLN A 501 26.44 18.19 -25.65
CA GLN A 501 27.53 17.96 -26.58
C GLN A 501 27.26 16.62 -27.22
N SER A 502 26.70 16.65 -28.42
CA SER A 502 26.70 15.54 -29.34
C SER A 502 28.16 15.09 -29.53
N GLY A 503 28.58 14.05 -28.79
CA GLY A 503 29.85 13.37 -29.00
C GLY A 503 30.97 13.78 -28.05
N ALA A 504 31.01 13.16 -26.87
CA ALA A 504 32.23 12.60 -26.28
C ALA A 504 31.88 11.80 -25.02
N LEU A 505 31.39 10.58 -25.20
CA LEU A 505 31.52 9.56 -24.16
C LEU A 505 33.03 9.25 -24.02
N GLN A 506 33.69 9.85 -23.02
CA GLN A 506 34.94 9.29 -22.50
C GLN A 506 34.59 8.25 -21.44
N ARG A 507 34.87 7.01 -21.85
CA ARG A 507 34.84 5.69 -21.21
C ARG A 507 34.92 5.60 -19.69
#